data_AF-A0A401QFK5-F1
#
_entry.id   AF-A0A401QFK5-F1
#
_cell.length_a   1.000
_cell.length_b   1.000
_cell.length_c   1.000
_cell.angle_alpha   90.00
_cell.angle_beta   90.00
_cell.angle_gamma   90.00
#
_symmetry.space_group_name_H-M   'P 1'
#
loop_
_entity.id
_entity.type
_entity.pdbx_description
1 polymer ?
#
loop_
_entity_poly.entity_id
_entity_poly.type
_entity_poly.pdbx_seq_one_letter_code
_entity_poly.pdbx_strand_id
1 'polypeptide(L)'
;AFHIIPYNRDTLDKLLTESLRRNMPANGLHIFGINQLEEADLSTTQRDEELPTLLHFAASYGLKNLTALLLQCPGALQAYSVANRQGDYPNNMAEKNGYADLRQFMDEYVVRAHL
;
A
#
# COMPACT_ATOMS: atom_id res chain seq x y z
N ALA A 1 21.31 -13.22 11.06
CA ALA A 1 21.00 -11.94 11.72
C ALA A 1 20.81 -10.89 10.63
N PHE A 2 19.66 -10.20 10.59
CA PHE A 2 19.45 -9.11 9.66
C PHE A 2 20.36 -7.96 10.05
N HIS A 3 21.36 -7.68 9.21
CA HIS A 3 22.28 -6.56 9.40
C HIS A 3 21.54 -5.29 8.97
N ILE A 4 20.79 -4.69 9.90
CA ILE A 4 20.02 -3.48 9.62
C ILE A 4 20.97 -2.28 9.76
N ILE A 5 21.69 -1.99 8.68
CA ILE A 5 22.38 -0.71 8.44
C ILE A 5 21.28 0.33 8.18
N PRO A 6 21.38 1.61 8.63
CA PRO A 6 20.37 2.63 8.33
C PRO A 6 20.19 2.73 6.81
N TYR A 7 19.12 2.10 6.31
CA TYR A 7 19.00 1.78 4.90
C TYR A 7 18.45 3.01 4.18
N ASN A 8 19.13 3.43 3.11
CA ASN A 8 18.59 4.43 2.20
C ASN A 8 17.20 3.98 1.74
N ARG A 9 16.19 4.84 1.91
CA ARG A 9 14.79 4.59 1.51
C ARG A 9 14.70 4.02 0.10
N ASP A 10 15.47 4.56 -0.84
CA ASP A 10 15.42 4.15 -2.24
C ASP A 10 15.95 2.72 -2.42
N THR A 11 16.95 2.32 -1.62
CA THR A 11 17.44 0.95 -1.62
C THR A 11 16.39 0.02 -0.98
N LEU A 12 15.73 0.45 0.10
CA LEU A 12 14.69 -0.33 0.78
C LEU A 12 13.53 -0.58 -0.18
N ASP A 13 13.08 0.48 -0.84
CA ASP A 13 12.02 0.45 -1.84
C ASP A 13 12.35 -0.56 -2.95
N LYS A 14 13.57 -0.50 -3.50
CA LYS A 14 14.04 -1.47 -4.50
C LYS A 14 14.05 -2.90 -3.98
N LEU A 15 14.61 -3.14 -2.79
CA LEU A 15 14.69 -4.50 -2.23
C LEU A 15 13.30 -5.10 -2.00
N LEU A 16 12.39 -4.35 -1.40
CA LEU A 16 11.03 -4.82 -1.12
C LEU A 16 10.26 -5.04 -2.42
N THR A 17 10.40 -4.13 -3.39
CA THR A 17 9.78 -4.25 -4.72
C THR A 17 10.24 -5.52 -5.44
N GLU A 18 11.56 -5.75 -5.49
CA GLU A 18 12.14 -6.93 -6.15
C GLU A 18 11.79 -8.23 -5.43
N SER A 19 11.81 -8.22 -4.09
CA SER A 19 11.43 -9.37 -3.29
C SER A 19 9.96 -9.73 -3.52
N LEU A 20 9.06 -8.75 -3.50
CA LEU A 20 7.64 -8.98 -3.73
C LEU A 20 7.37 -9.45 -5.17
N ARG A 21 8.00 -8.84 -6.18
CA ARG A 21 7.91 -9.28 -7.59
C ARG A 21 8.36 -10.72 -7.79
N ARG A 22 9.48 -11.12 -7.18
CA ARG A 22 10.03 -12.47 -7.34
C ARG A 22 9.17 -13.56 -6.69
N ASN A 23 8.53 -13.22 -5.59
CA ASN A 23 7.73 -14.17 -4.80
C ASN A 23 6.23 -14.09 -5.11
N MET A 24 5.81 -13.22 -6.04
CA MET A 24 4.43 -13.13 -6.50
C MET A 24 4.00 -14.43 -7.19
N PRO A 25 2.90 -15.08 -6.78
CA PRO A 25 2.36 -16.23 -7.48
C PRO A 25 1.93 -15.84 -8.90
N ALA A 26 1.86 -16.80 -9.83
CA ALA A 26 1.42 -16.56 -11.21
C ALA A 26 0.00 -15.95 -11.30
N ASN A 27 -0.85 -16.19 -10.29
CA ASN A 27 -2.20 -15.62 -10.20
C ASN A 27 -2.25 -14.30 -9.38
N GLY A 28 -1.10 -13.73 -9.03
CA GLY A 28 -0.95 -12.55 -8.17
C GLY A 28 -1.35 -12.81 -6.71
N LEU A 29 -1.60 -11.73 -5.97
CA LEU A 29 -2.05 -11.80 -4.56
C LEU A 29 -3.53 -12.19 -4.40
N HIS A 30 -4.22 -12.63 -5.45
CA HIS A 30 -5.63 -13.07 -5.38
C HIS A 30 -5.91 -14.06 -4.24
N ILE A 31 -4.93 -14.94 -3.94
CA ILE A 31 -5.01 -15.96 -2.89
C ILE A 31 -5.07 -15.34 -1.49
N PHE A 32 -4.54 -14.13 -1.29
CA PHE A 32 -4.47 -13.45 0.01
C PHE A 32 -5.73 -12.66 0.37
N GLY A 33 -6.84 -12.87 -0.34
CA GLY A 33 -8.16 -12.53 0.19
C GLY A 33 -8.64 -11.14 -0.19
N ILE A 34 -9.19 -11.05 -1.40
CA ILE A 34 -10.21 -10.04 -1.73
C ILE A 34 -11.37 -10.14 -0.72
N ASN A 35 -11.63 -11.34 -0.21
CA ASN A 35 -12.68 -11.65 0.75
C ASN A 35 -12.38 -11.21 2.20
N GLN A 36 -11.12 -10.92 2.58
CA GLN A 36 -10.80 -10.49 3.96
C GLN A 36 -11.38 -9.11 4.31
N LEU A 37 -11.71 -8.31 3.28
CA LEU A 37 -12.32 -7.00 3.42
C LEU A 37 -13.83 -7.01 3.16
N GLU A 38 -14.38 -8.09 2.60
CA GLU A 38 -15.82 -8.25 2.35
C GLU A 38 -16.58 -8.83 3.55
N GLU A 39 -15.93 -9.66 4.38
CA GLU A 39 -16.57 -10.29 5.55
C GLU A 39 -16.63 -9.39 6.79
N ALA A 40 -15.80 -8.34 6.86
CA ALA A 40 -15.87 -7.35 7.94
C ALA A 40 -16.82 -6.23 7.51
N ASP A 41 -17.95 -6.09 8.22
CA ASP A 41 -18.94 -5.02 8.03
C ASP A 41 -18.29 -3.71 7.54
N LEU A 42 -18.48 -3.41 6.25
CA LEU A 42 -17.93 -2.23 5.56
C LEU A 42 -18.40 -0.89 6.19
N SER A 43 -19.29 -0.94 7.17
CA SER A 43 -19.71 0.19 8.00
C SER A 43 -18.65 0.66 8.99
N THR A 44 -17.55 -0.08 9.21
CA THR A 44 -16.39 0.38 9.98
C THR A 44 -15.13 0.36 9.12
N THR A 45 -15.06 1.26 8.15
CA THR A 45 -13.93 1.44 7.20
C THR A 45 -12.60 1.82 7.88
N GLN A 46 -12.63 2.08 9.19
CA GLN A 46 -11.50 2.49 10.01
C GLN A 46 -10.94 1.29 10.81
N ARG A 47 -9.66 0.96 10.60
CA ARG A 47 -8.95 -0.08 11.37
C ARG A 47 -8.25 0.53 12.58
N ASP A 48 -8.06 -0.23 13.65
CA ASP A 48 -7.37 0.25 14.88
C ASP A 48 -5.83 0.27 14.76
N GLU A 49 -5.31 -0.12 13.61
CA GLU A 49 -3.87 -0.10 13.30
C GLU A 49 -3.46 1.22 12.63
N GLU A 50 -2.21 1.64 12.85
CA GLU A 50 -1.59 2.79 12.18
C GLU A 50 -1.36 2.54 10.68
N LEU A 51 -0.89 1.33 10.35
CA LEU A 51 -0.55 0.92 8.99
C LEU A 51 -1.29 -0.40 8.67
N PRO A 52 -2.63 -0.39 8.57
CA PRO A 52 -3.44 -1.60 8.47
C PRO A 52 -3.25 -2.36 7.15
N THR A 53 -2.63 -1.72 6.14
CA THR A 53 -2.33 -2.37 4.87
C THR A 53 -0.89 -2.07 4.46
N LEU A 54 -0.33 -2.94 3.61
CA LEU A 54 1.01 -2.72 3.06
C LEU A 54 1.07 -1.44 2.20
N LEU A 55 -0.08 -0.98 1.69
CA LEU A 55 -0.18 0.28 0.96
C LEU A 55 -0.04 1.49 1.90
N HIS A 56 -0.59 1.43 3.12
CA HIS A 56 -0.32 2.45 4.16
C HIS A 56 1.18 2.50 4.48
N PHE A 57 1.80 1.34 4.68
CA PHE A 57 3.24 1.25 4.94
C PHE A 57 4.05 1.89 3.81
N ALA A 58 3.82 1.49 2.57
CA ALA A 58 4.57 2.01 1.42
C ALA A 58 4.39 3.53 1.26
N ALA A 59 3.17 4.03 1.46
CA ALA A 59 2.86 5.45 1.39
C ALA A 59 3.48 6.26 2.54
N SER A 60 3.37 5.79 3.78
CA SER A 60 3.90 6.46 4.98
C SER A 60 5.42 6.61 4.96
N TYR A 61 6.13 5.74 4.25
CA TYR A 61 7.59 5.78 4.11
C TYR A 61 8.07 6.25 2.71
N GLY A 62 7.15 6.65 1.83
CA GLY A 62 7.48 7.21 0.52
C GLY A 62 8.13 6.21 -0.44
N LEU A 63 7.78 4.92 -0.34
CA LEU A 63 8.31 3.83 -1.15
C LEU A 63 7.60 3.79 -2.51
N LYS A 64 8.08 4.60 -3.46
CA LYS A 64 7.41 4.86 -4.73
C LYS A 64 7.25 3.60 -5.58
N ASN A 65 8.30 2.79 -5.72
CA ASN A 65 8.28 1.59 -6.57
C ASN A 65 7.39 0.50 -5.97
N LEU A 66 7.47 0.32 -4.65
CA LEU A 66 6.63 -0.63 -3.93
C LEU A 66 5.16 -0.21 -4.02
N THR A 67 4.86 1.07 -3.83
CA THR A 67 3.49 1.60 -3.97
C THR A 67 2.94 1.33 -5.38
N ALA A 68 3.71 1.61 -6.43
CA ALA A 68 3.29 1.35 -7.80
C ALA A 68 3.02 -0.13 -8.07
N LEU A 69 3.85 -1.03 -7.52
CA LEU A 69 3.64 -2.47 -7.63
C LEU A 69 2.38 -2.92 -6.89
N LEU A 70 2.18 -2.44 -5.65
CA LEU A 70 1.01 -2.79 -4.84
C LEU A 70 -0.29 -2.33 -5.47
N LEU A 71 -0.30 -1.15 -6.11
CA LEU A 71 -1.48 -0.64 -6.81
C LEU A 71 -1.90 -1.52 -8.00
N GLN A 72 -0.96 -2.25 -8.60
CA GLN A 72 -1.24 -3.19 -9.71
C GLN A 72 -1.73 -4.56 -9.22
N CYS A 73 -1.69 -4.83 -7.91
CA CYS A 73 -2.12 -6.11 -7.37
C CYS A 73 -3.66 -6.19 -7.29
N PRO A 74 -4.26 -7.38 -7.44
CA PRO A 74 -5.65 -7.61 -7.10
C PRO A 74 -5.92 -7.18 -5.65
N GLY A 75 -7.04 -6.49 -5.39
CA GLY A 75 -7.37 -5.98 -4.05
C GLY A 75 -6.79 -4.59 -3.73
N ALA A 76 -6.04 -3.97 -4.65
CA ALA A 76 -5.40 -2.68 -4.41
C ALA A 76 -6.40 -1.55 -4.08
N LEU A 77 -7.53 -1.48 -4.79
CA LEU A 77 -8.56 -0.45 -4.56
C LEU A 77 -9.23 -0.62 -3.20
N GLN A 78 -9.46 -1.86 -2.78
CA GLN A 78 -9.97 -2.17 -1.45
C GLN A 78 -8.96 -1.73 -0.40
N ALA A 79 -7.67 -2.09 -0.56
CA ALA A 79 -6.61 -1.68 0.36
C ALA A 79 -6.37 -0.16 0.40
N TYR A 80 -6.63 0.54 -0.72
CA TYR A 80 -6.61 2.00 -0.81
C TYR A 80 -7.78 2.64 -0.06
N SER A 81 -8.94 1.98 -0.04
CA SER A 81 -10.16 2.48 0.59
C SER A 81 -10.27 2.14 2.08
N VAL A 82 -9.24 1.56 2.68
CA VAL A 82 -9.16 1.32 4.14
C VAL A 82 -8.62 2.57 4.81
N ALA A 83 -9.28 3.03 5.86
CA ALA A 83 -8.75 4.08 6.73
C ALA A 83 -8.03 3.46 7.94
N ASN A 84 -6.95 4.09 8.39
CA ASN A 84 -6.23 3.70 9.61
C ASN A 84 -6.91 4.23 10.89
N ARG A 85 -6.31 4.02 12.07
CA ARG A 85 -6.91 4.42 13.34
C ARG A 85 -7.16 5.93 13.51
N GLN A 86 -6.59 6.77 12.66
CA GLN A 86 -6.82 8.22 12.64
C GLN A 86 -7.78 8.65 11.52
N GLY A 87 -8.34 7.72 10.75
CA GLY A 87 -9.17 8.01 9.59
C GLY A 87 -8.35 8.32 8.33
N ASP A 88 -7.04 8.08 8.33
CA ASP A 88 -6.20 8.34 7.16
C ASP A 88 -6.19 7.17 6.19
N TYR A 89 -6.40 7.47 4.92
CA TYR A 89 -6.18 6.53 3.82
C TYR A 89 -4.70 6.54 3.41
N PRO A 90 -4.22 5.54 2.63
CA PRO A 90 -2.83 5.47 2.20
C PRO A 90 -2.32 6.75 1.52
N ASN A 91 -3.15 7.38 0.70
CA ASN A 91 -2.78 8.62 0.02
C ASN A 91 -2.63 9.80 1.01
N ASN A 92 -3.49 9.91 2.04
CA ASN A 92 -3.35 10.90 3.10
C ASN A 92 -2.06 10.69 3.89
N MET A 93 -1.69 9.43 4.14
CA MET A 93 -0.43 9.08 4.80
C MET A 93 0.79 9.50 3.99
N ALA A 94 0.78 9.36 2.66
CA ALA A 94 1.87 9.87 1.82
C ALA A 94 2.03 11.38 1.98
N GLU A 95 0.94 12.13 1.91
CA GLU A 95 0.96 13.59 2.05
C GLU A 95 1.41 14.04 3.45
N LYS A 96 0.84 13.47 4.52
CA LYS A 96 1.21 13.78 5.90
C LYS A 96 2.70 13.57 6.20
N ASN A 97 3.33 12.61 5.53
CA ASN A 97 4.77 12.33 5.67
C ASN A 97 5.64 13.08 4.66
N GLY A 98 5.09 14.04 3.90
CA GLY A 98 5.84 14.92 3.00
C GLY A 98 6.07 14.36 1.58
N TYR A 99 5.33 13.33 1.17
CA TYR A 99 5.45 12.69 -0.14
C TYR A 99 4.31 13.10 -1.09
N ALA A 100 4.17 14.41 -1.35
CA ALA A 100 3.10 14.97 -2.19
C ALA A 100 3.06 14.36 -3.62
N ASP A 101 4.22 14.16 -4.26
CA ASP A 101 4.27 13.50 -5.58
C ASP A 101 3.69 12.08 -5.55
N LEU A 102 3.92 11.35 -4.44
CA LEU A 102 3.42 9.99 -4.28
C LEU A 102 1.91 10.00 -4.06
N ARG A 103 1.40 10.95 -3.26
CA ARG A 103 -0.04 11.22 -3.13
C ARG A 103 -0.67 11.43 -4.50
N GLN A 104 -0.15 12.37 -5.30
CA GLN A 104 -0.68 12.66 -6.63
C GLN A 104 -0.66 11.41 -7.53
N PHE A 105 0.44 10.65 -7.54
CA PHE A 105 0.54 9.41 -8.30
C PHE A 105 -0.54 8.39 -7.90
N MET A 106 -0.81 8.23 -6.60
CA MET A 106 -1.83 7.31 -6.10
C MET A 106 -3.24 7.74 -6.53
N ASP A 107 -3.56 9.04 -6.43
CA ASP A 107 -4.86 9.57 -6.84
C ASP A 107 -5.09 9.41 -8.35
N GLU A 108 -4.08 9.73 -9.17
CA GLU A 108 -4.12 9.52 -10.62
C GLU A 108 -4.33 8.05 -10.98
N TYR A 109 -3.69 7.12 -10.25
CA TYR A 109 -3.87 5.69 -10.47
C TYR A 109 -5.31 5.27 -10.19
N VAL A 110 -5.88 5.71 -9.07
CA VAL A 110 -7.26 5.36 -8.69
C VAL A 110 -8.27 5.93 -9.68
N VAL A 111 -8.09 7.16 -10.15
CA VAL A 111 -8.95 7.74 -11.20
C VAL A 111 -8.91 6.89 -12.47
N ARG A 112 -7.72 6.46 -12.91
CA ARG A 112 -7.57 5.62 -14.10
C ARG A 112 -8.16 4.21 -13.94
N ALA A 113 -8.11 3.65 -12.74
CA ALA A 113 -8.66 2.32 -12.46
C ALA A 113 -10.21 2.29 -12.47
N HIS A 114 -10.87 3.45 -12.40
CA HIS A 114 -12.33 3.59 -12.47
C HIS A 114 -12.85 4.02 -13.86
N LEU A 115 -11.97 4.20 -14.86
CA LEU A 115 -12.29 4.49 -16.26
C LEU A 115 -12.21 3.22 -17.11
#